data_AF-A0AAV5AP25-F1
#
_entry.id   AF-A0AAV5AP25-F1
#
_cell.length_a   1.000
_cell.length_b   1.000
_cell.length_c   1.000
_cell.angle_alpha   90.00
_cell.angle_beta   90.00
_cell.angle_gamma   90.00
#
_symmetry.space_group_name_H-M   'P 1'
#
loop_
_entity.id
_entity.type
_entity.pdbx_description
1 polymer ?
#
loop_
_entity_poly.entity_id
_entity_poly.type
_entity_poly.pdbx_seq_one_letter_code
_entity_poly.pdbx_strand_id
1 'polypeptide(L)'
;MKKYFSTILFRTTNLATKQMIYEETFISVKAENQEDAVQKVTDYAKSCVTTYKNDKGEELHVYFVKIGATQEFLQEDETQDVNEISVRSFENFDEYFKFVIPE
;
A
#
# COMPACT_ATOMS: atom_id res chain seq x y z
N MET A 1 13.40 14.44 9.68
CA MET A 1 12.64 13.41 8.92
C MET A 1 11.38 13.10 9.68
N LYS A 2 10.25 13.04 8.98
CA LYS A 2 8.94 12.69 9.50
C LYS A 2 8.60 11.25 9.11
N LYS A 3 7.66 10.64 9.81
CA LYS A 3 7.14 9.31 9.46
C LYS A 3 5.83 9.47 8.71
N TYR A 4 5.70 8.71 7.63
CA TYR A 4 4.52 8.64 6.80
C TYR A 4 4.01 7.21 6.75
N PHE A 5 2.70 7.08 6.66
CA PHE A 5 1.99 5.83 6.42
C PHE A 5 1.56 5.78 4.96
N SER A 6 1.68 4.62 4.33
CA SER A 6 1.20 4.43 2.98
C SER A 6 0.53 3.07 2.79
N THR A 7 -0.48 3.04 1.92
CA THR A 7 -1.12 1.81 1.47
C THR A 7 -0.72 1.56 0.02
N ILE A 8 -0.29 0.36 -0.30
CA ILE A 8 0.04 -0.08 -1.66
C ILE A 8 -0.94 -1.17 -2.06
N LEU A 9 -1.45 -1.11 -3.30
CA LEU A 9 -2.26 -2.17 -3.87
C LEU A 9 -1.42 -2.98 -4.85
N PHE A 10 -1.27 -4.26 -4.57
CA PHE A 10 -0.73 -5.25 -5.50
C PHE A 10 -1.84 -6.12 -6.05
N ARG A 11 -1.54 -6.76 -7.18
CA ARG A 11 -2.40 -7.77 -7.79
C ARG A 11 -1.58 -8.99 -8.13
N THR A 12 -2.15 -10.15 -7.87
CA THR A 12 -1.63 -11.43 -8.31
C THR A 12 -2.77 -12.37 -8.72
N THR A 13 -2.47 -13.64 -8.95
CA THR A 13 -3.44 -14.65 -9.36
C THR A 13 -3.37 -15.87 -8.45
N ASN A 14 -4.51 -16.33 -7.96
CA ASN A 14 -4.58 -17.61 -7.28
C ASN A 14 -4.27 -18.73 -8.29
N LEU A 15 -3.18 -19.46 -8.13
CA LEU A 15 -2.82 -20.51 -9.08
C LEU A 15 -3.79 -21.70 -9.08
N ALA A 16 -4.53 -21.96 -7.99
CA ALA A 16 -5.49 -23.05 -7.92
C ALA A 16 -6.84 -22.68 -8.54
N THR A 17 -7.40 -21.53 -8.18
CA THR A 17 -8.73 -21.10 -8.66
C THR A 17 -8.67 -20.27 -9.94
N LYS A 18 -7.48 -19.84 -10.35
CA LYS A 18 -7.21 -18.89 -11.45
C LYS A 18 -7.91 -17.54 -11.29
N GLN A 19 -8.40 -17.22 -10.09
CA GLN A 19 -9.01 -15.93 -9.78
C GLN A 19 -7.95 -14.89 -9.47
N MET A 20 -8.27 -13.64 -9.78
CA MET A 20 -7.43 -12.50 -9.44
C MET A 20 -7.48 -12.25 -7.92
N ILE A 21 -6.32 -12.01 -7.32
CA ILE A 21 -6.18 -11.62 -5.91
C ILE A 21 -5.64 -10.20 -5.88
N TYR A 22 -6.19 -9.38 -4.99
CA TYR A 22 -5.71 -8.05 -4.67
C TYR A 22 -5.17 -8.06 -3.25
N GLU A 23 -3.97 -7.51 -3.06
CA GLU A 23 -3.32 -7.41 -1.76
C GLU A 23 -3.11 -5.94 -1.41
N GLU A 24 -3.59 -5.53 -0.25
CA GLU A 24 -3.27 -4.23 0.33
C GLU A 24 -2.12 -4.38 1.33
N THR A 25 -1.01 -3.71 1.04
CA THR A 25 0.16 -3.65 1.92
C THR A 25 0.21 -2.29 2.60
N PHE A 26 0.29 -2.29 3.93
CA PHE A 26 0.44 -1.08 4.73
C PHE A 26 1.89 -0.92 5.17
N ILE A 27 2.49 0.23 4.87
CA ILE A 27 3.89 0.50 5.16
C ILE A 27 4.10 1.83 5.86
N SER A 28 5.16 1.89 6.64
CA SER A 28 5.67 3.12 7.24
C SER A 28 6.96 3.53 6.55
N VAL A 29 7.08 4.78 6.15
CA VAL A 29 8.26 5.35 5.48
C VAL A 29 8.76 6.60 6.20
N LYS A 30 10.08 6.74 6.33
CA LYS A 30 10.70 7.98 6.80
C LYS A 30 11.06 8.87 5.61
N ALA A 31 10.56 10.10 5.62
CA ALA A 31 10.73 11.05 4.53
C ALA A 31 10.87 12.49 5.02
N GLU A 32 11.35 13.37 4.16
CA GLU A 32 11.48 14.80 4.47
C GLU A 32 10.13 15.52 4.38
N ASN A 33 9.30 15.12 3.42
CA ASN A 33 7.98 15.65 3.15
C ASN A 33 7.11 14.55 2.48
N GLN A 34 5.85 14.86 2.18
CA GLN A 34 4.91 13.90 1.61
C GLN A 34 5.28 13.47 0.18
N GLU A 35 5.85 14.35 -0.63
CA GLU A 35 6.28 14.05 -2.00
C GLU A 35 7.43 13.03 -2.00
N ASP A 36 8.45 13.26 -1.16
CA ASP A 36 9.54 12.31 -0.92
C ASP A 36 9.01 10.95 -0.40
N ALA A 37 8.00 10.98 0.49
CA ALA A 37 7.36 9.76 0.97
C ALA A 37 6.70 8.98 -0.18
N VAL A 38 5.91 9.65 -1.03
CA VAL A 38 5.26 9.03 -2.19
C VAL A 38 6.29 8.44 -3.15
N GLN A 39 7.38 9.16 -3.43
CA GLN A 39 8.43 8.67 -4.32
C GLN A 39 9.10 7.42 -3.75
N LYS A 40 9.52 7.44 -2.47
CA LYS A 40 10.13 6.28 -1.80
C LYS A 40 9.21 5.06 -1.78
N VAL A 41 7.93 5.27 -1.51
CA VAL A 41 6.93 4.19 -1.52
C VAL A 41 6.74 3.65 -2.95
N THR A 42 6.72 4.53 -3.95
CA THR A 42 6.61 4.12 -5.36
C THR A 42 7.78 3.24 -5.78
N ASP A 43 9.00 3.64 -5.41
CA ASP A 43 10.21 2.90 -5.76
C ASP A 43 10.25 1.55 -5.04
N TYR A 44 9.85 1.51 -3.77
CA TYR A 44 9.65 0.25 -3.04
C TYR A 44 8.62 -0.64 -3.74
N ALA A 45 7.44 -0.11 -4.09
CA ALA A 45 6.38 -0.89 -4.72
C ALA A 45 6.80 -1.46 -6.08
N LYS A 46 7.53 -0.67 -6.88
CA LYS A 46 8.12 -1.13 -8.15
C LYS A 46 9.15 -2.23 -7.94
N SER A 47 9.94 -2.16 -6.86
CA SER A 47 10.93 -3.20 -6.52
C SER A 47 10.29 -4.54 -6.14
N CYS A 48 9.03 -4.54 -5.69
CA CYS A 48 8.25 -5.74 -5.41
C CYS A 48 7.63 -6.40 -6.65
N VAL A 49 7.66 -5.73 -7.82
CA VAL A 49 7.16 -6.33 -9.06
C VAL A 49 8.08 -7.45 -9.49
N THR A 50 7.58 -8.68 -9.46
CA THR A 50 8.40 -9.86 -9.71
C THR A 50 7.57 -11.05 -10.18
N THR A 51 8.26 -12.12 -10.56
CA THR A 51 7.68 -13.40 -10.96
C THR A 51 8.30 -14.51 -10.12
N TYR A 52 7.46 -15.27 -9.43
CA TYR A 52 7.85 -16.47 -8.70
C TYR A 52 7.50 -17.72 -9.51
N LYS A 53 8.25 -18.79 -9.31
CA LYS A 53 7.91 -20.13 -9.81
C LYS A 53 7.73 -21.07 -8.64
N ASN A 54 6.63 -21.83 -8.62
CA ASN A 54 6.47 -22.92 -7.66
C ASN A 54 7.25 -24.17 -8.10
N ASP A 55 7.21 -25.20 -7.26
CA ASP A 55 7.83 -26.51 -7.48
C ASP A 55 7.32 -27.25 -8.74
N LYS A 56 6.13 -26.87 -9.24
CA LYS A 56 5.52 -27.38 -10.47
C LYS A 56 5.86 -26.57 -11.71
N GLY A 57 6.66 -25.51 -11.56
CA GLY A 57 7.03 -24.59 -12.64
C GLY A 57 5.93 -23.60 -13.04
N GLU A 58 4.84 -23.50 -12.28
CA GLU A 58 3.80 -22.49 -12.51
C GLU A 58 4.31 -21.11 -12.09
N GLU A 59 4.08 -20.12 -12.96
CA GLU A 59 4.49 -18.74 -12.72
C GLU A 59 3.40 -17.96 -11.97
N LEU A 60 3.80 -17.30 -10.89
CA LEU A 60 3.01 -16.32 -10.15
C LEU A 60 3.62 -14.94 -10.36
N HIS A 61 2.90 -14.07 -11.06
CA HIS A 61 3.32 -12.68 -11.24
C HIS A 61 2.71 -11.80 -10.15
N VAL A 62 3.53 -10.92 -9.59
CA VAL A 62 3.10 -9.85 -8.68
C VAL A 62 3.17 -8.54 -9.44
N TYR A 63 2.04 -7.87 -9.55
CA TYR A 63 1.92 -6.57 -10.22
C TYR A 63 1.67 -5.47 -9.20
N PHE A 64 2.43 -4.39 -9.30
CA PHE A 64 2.09 -3.13 -8.64
C PHE A 64 0.91 -2.49 -9.39
N VAL A 65 -0.18 -2.20 -8.67
CA VAL A 65 -1.37 -1.57 -9.25
C VAL A 65 -1.32 -0.06 -9.03
N LYS A 66 -1.24 0.38 -7.76
CA LYS A 66 -1.18 1.79 -7.38
C LYS A 66 -0.78 1.96 -5.92
N ILE A 67 -0.39 3.19 -5.56
CA ILE A 67 -0.43 3.64 -4.17
C ILE A 67 -1.88 4.00 -3.86
N GLY A 68 -2.41 3.53 -2.74
CA GLY A 68 -3.74 3.86 -2.23
C GLY A 68 -3.77 5.15 -1.43
N ALA A 69 -2.74 5.46 -0.65
CA ALA A 69 -2.59 6.76 0.00
C ALA A 69 -1.19 6.90 0.58
N THR A 70 -0.75 8.13 0.82
CA THR A 70 0.42 8.42 1.65
C THR A 70 0.10 9.61 2.54
N GLN A 71 0.18 9.43 3.86
CA GLN A 71 -0.21 10.43 4.86
C GLN A 71 0.85 10.52 5.95
N GLU A 72 1.06 11.71 6.51
CA GLU A 72 1.95 11.90 7.66
C GLU A 72 1.34 11.24 8.90
N PHE A 73 2.15 10.59 9.74
CA PHE A 73 1.69 10.15 11.05
C PHE A 73 1.31 11.38 11.88
N LEU A 74 0.10 11.41 12.41
CA LEU A 74 -0.41 12.56 13.16
C LEU A 74 0.24 12.70 14.54
N GLN A 75 0.66 11.59 15.14
CA GLN A 75 1.32 11.59 16.45
C GLN A 75 2.29 10.42 16.58
N GLU A 76 3.55 10.73 16.90
CA GLU A 76 4.49 9.76 17.47
C GLU A 76 4.61 10.09 18.96
N ASP A 77 3.64 9.66 19.76
CA ASP A 77 3.74 9.75 21.22
C ASP A 77 4.02 8.35 21.78
N GLU A 78 5.29 8.08 22.07
CA GLU A 78 5.74 6.80 22.63
C GLU A 78 5.18 6.55 24.04
N THR A 79 4.54 7.56 24.66
CA THR A 79 3.94 7.43 26.00
C THR A 79 2.49 6.95 25.99
N GLN A 80 1.87 6.86 24.80
CA GLN A 80 0.48 6.41 24.67
C GLN A 80 0.40 4.92 24.31
N ASP A 81 -0.51 4.21 24.98
CA ASP A 81 -0.81 2.79 24.69
C ASP A 81 -1.45 2.60 23.30
N VAL A 82 -2.04 3.65 22.73
CA VAL A 82 -2.68 3.66 21.42
C VAL A 82 -2.22 4.89 20.65
N ASN A 83 -1.69 4.69 19.44
CA ASN A 83 -1.26 5.76 18.54
C ASN A 83 -2.13 5.77 17.29
N GLU A 84 -2.82 6.89 17.03
CA GLU A 84 -3.58 7.08 15.80
C GLU A 84 -2.64 7.30 14.62
N ILE A 85 -2.62 6.33 13.69
CA ILE A 85 -1.69 6.33 12.54
C ILE A 85 -2.21 7.25 11.43
N SER A 86 -3.52 7.20 11.16
CA SER A 86 -4.19 8.02 10.14
C SER A 86 -5.69 8.05 10.38
N VAL A 87 -6.33 9.19 10.12
CA VAL A 87 -7.79 9.33 10.08
C VAL A 87 -8.24 9.79 8.70
N ARG A 88 -9.38 9.27 8.24
CA ARG A 88 -10.01 9.70 6.99
C ARG A 88 -11.51 9.89 7.20
N SER A 89 -12.04 10.91 6.53
CA SER A 89 -13.46 11.20 6.49
C SER A 89 -13.95 11.01 5.06
N PHE A 90 -15.13 10.40 4.91
CA PHE A 90 -15.79 10.18 3.63
C PHE A 90 -17.21 10.70 3.69
N GLU A 91 -17.74 11.19 2.58
CA GLU A 91 -19.11 11.70 2.52
C GLU A 91 -20.13 10.57 2.39
N ASN A 92 -19.75 9.43 1.81
CA ASN A 92 -20.57 8.21 1.76
C ASN A 92 -19.73 6.92 1.79
N PHE A 93 -20.37 5.81 2.13
CA PHE A 93 -19.71 4.50 2.31
C PHE A 93 -19.25 3.86 1.00
N ASP A 94 -19.88 4.19 -0.13
CA ASP A 94 -19.50 3.65 -1.44
C ASP A 94 -18.14 4.16 -1.91
N GLU A 95 -17.76 5.37 -1.51
CA GLU A 95 -16.45 5.97 -1.80
C GLU A 95 -15.29 5.24 -1.11
N TYR A 96 -15.56 4.60 0.03
CA TYR A 96 -14.58 3.75 0.72
C TYR A 96 -14.18 2.55 -0.17
N PHE A 97 -15.15 1.92 -0.84
CA PHE A 97 -14.93 0.77 -1.71
C PHE A 97 -14.46 1.14 -3.12
N LYS A 98 -14.87 2.30 -3.63
CA LYS A 98 -14.54 2.77 -4.99
C LYS A 98 -13.23 3.55 -5.04
N PHE A 99 -12.42 3.52 -3.99
CA PHE A 99 -11.27 4.39 -3.88
C PHE A 99 -10.32 4.23 -5.09
N VAL A 100 -10.34 5.21 -5.98
CA VAL A 100 -9.37 5.45 -7.06
C VAL A 100 -8.75 6.81 -6.75
N ILE A 101 -7.43 6.89 -6.67
CA ILE A 101 -6.78 8.21 -6.59
C ILE A 101 -7.06 8.91 -7.92
N PRO A 102 -7.59 10.14 -7.94
CA PRO A 102 -7.73 10.91 -9.17
C PRO A 102 -6.34 11.11 -9.81
N GLU A 103 -6.25 10.96 -11.13
CA GLU A 103 -5.05 11.31 -11.91
C GLU A 103 -4.64 12.77 -11.73
#